data_AF-A0A5C3LKU7-F1
#
_entry.id   AF-A0A5C3LKU7-F1
#
_cell.length_a   1.000
_cell.length_b   1.000
_cell.length_c   1.000
_cell.angle_alpha   90.00
_cell.angle_beta   90.00
_cell.angle_gamma   90.00
#
_symmetry.space_group_name_H-M   'P 1'
#
loop_
_entity.id
_entity.type
_entity.pdbx_description
1 polymer ?
#
loop_
_entity_poly.entity_id
_entity_poly.type
_entity_poly.pdbx_seq_one_letter_code
_entity_poly.pdbx_strand_id
1 'polypeptide(L)'
;MFKPSSTYGGHSAQSRTNAQRQFPRRIRLGGYVINTAKTVAFASVLAGRGPGFTYSERHALHASSIINKKVKELKEPIVIGFRGVGEVLDVDWMFITQVQRFDGYKDMPQEHIPQFVEGENEAKLRQLLQQHGFTHEDYHFQTVLD
;
A
#
# COMPACT_ATOMS: atom_id res chain seq x y z
N MET A 1 63.69 34.63 22.30
CA MET A 1 63.30 33.24 22.61
C MET A 1 61.80 33.21 22.83
N PHE A 2 61.04 32.78 21.83
CA PHE A 2 59.58 32.65 21.89
C PHE A 2 59.22 31.17 22.04
N LYS A 3 58.41 30.82 23.04
CA LYS A 3 57.73 29.53 23.14
C LYS A 3 56.24 29.76 22.85
N PRO A 4 55.63 29.08 21.88
CA PRO A 4 54.19 28.95 21.83
C PRO A 4 53.75 27.64 22.48
N SER A 5 52.87 27.77 23.47
CA SER A 5 51.99 26.72 23.96
C SER A 5 50.83 26.55 22.99
N SER A 6 50.49 25.32 22.59
CA SER A 6 49.13 24.99 22.15
C SER A 6 48.89 23.48 22.23
N THR A 7 48.14 23.10 23.26
CA THR A 7 47.47 21.81 23.40
C THR A 7 46.05 21.94 22.85
N TYR A 8 45.72 21.19 21.80
CA TYR A 8 44.37 20.73 21.46
C TYR A 8 44.57 19.36 20.78
N GLY A 9 44.07 18.25 21.34
CA GLY A 9 42.65 18.04 21.56
C GLY A 9 42.07 17.36 20.33
N GLY A 10 42.56 16.16 20.00
CA GLY A 10 42.07 15.37 18.88
C GLY A 10 40.66 14.89 19.17
N HIS A 11 39.68 15.61 18.63
CA HIS A 11 38.29 15.23 18.63
C HIS A 11 38.12 13.88 17.91
N SER A 12 37.71 12.88 18.68
CA SER A 12 37.08 11.67 18.16
C SER A 12 35.88 12.09 17.31
N ALA A 13 36.01 11.94 15.98
CA ALA A 13 34.89 11.99 15.06
C ALA A 13 33.97 10.81 15.40
N GLN A 14 33.03 11.03 16.32
CA GLN A 14 31.88 10.16 16.48
C GLN A 14 31.14 10.20 15.14
N SER A 15 31.28 9.13 14.37
CA SER A 15 30.46 8.79 13.23
C SER A 15 29.00 8.77 13.68
N ARG A 16 28.34 9.93 13.65
CA ARG A 16 26.89 10.04 13.58
C ARG A 16 26.50 9.58 12.18
N THR A 17 26.56 8.29 11.93
CA THR A 17 25.91 7.71 10.76
C THR A 17 24.44 8.08 10.87
N ASN A 18 23.96 8.83 9.88
CA ASN A 18 22.57 9.15 9.64
C ASN A 18 21.66 7.99 10.06
N ALA A 19 21.12 8.04 11.28
CA ALA A 19 19.84 7.44 11.55
C ALA A 19 18.85 8.26 10.71
N GLN A 20 18.73 7.91 9.42
CA GLN A 20 17.60 8.27 8.60
C GLN A 20 16.39 8.09 9.50
N ARG A 21 15.56 9.14 9.61
CA ARG A 21 14.33 9.10 10.40
C ARG A 21 13.51 7.91 9.89
N GLN A 22 13.66 6.75 10.52
CA GLN A 22 12.94 5.55 10.17
C GLN A 22 11.52 5.82 10.63
N PHE A 23 10.69 6.30 9.71
CA PHE A 23 9.26 6.44 9.97
C PHE A 23 8.72 5.02 10.19
N PRO A 24 8.32 4.67 11.41
CA PRO A 24 7.97 3.28 11.72
C PRO A 24 6.71 2.89 10.97
N ARG A 25 6.69 1.66 10.46
CA ARG A 25 5.51 1.01 9.89
C ARG A 25 5.19 -0.18 10.77
N ARG A 26 4.02 -0.19 11.39
CA ARG A 26 3.70 -1.13 12.50
C ARG A 26 2.83 -2.30 12.06
N ILE A 27 2.43 -2.29 10.79
CA ILE A 27 1.52 -3.27 10.23
C ILE A 27 2.06 -3.68 8.85
N ARG A 28 1.92 -4.97 8.53
CA ARG A 28 1.98 -5.46 7.15
C ARG A 28 0.58 -5.81 6.67
N LEU A 29 0.27 -5.40 5.45
CA LEU A 29 -1.00 -5.65 4.77
C LEU A 29 -0.76 -6.62 3.62
N GLY A 30 -1.65 -7.57 3.42
CA GLY A 30 -1.67 -8.46 2.26
C GLY A 30 -2.98 -8.28 1.49
N GLY A 31 -2.89 -8.29 0.17
CA GLY A 31 -4.05 -8.06 -0.67
C GLY A 31 -3.71 -7.90 -2.15
N TYR A 32 -4.75 -7.75 -2.97
CA TYR A 32 -4.59 -7.43 -4.39
C TYR A 32 -4.45 -5.93 -4.59
N VAL A 33 -3.37 -5.54 -5.24
CA VAL A 33 -3.09 -4.16 -5.63
C VAL A 33 -3.59 -3.93 -7.05
N ILE A 34 -4.24 -2.79 -7.26
CA ILE A 34 -4.67 -2.28 -8.57
C ILE A 34 -4.23 -0.83 -8.72
N ASN A 35 -4.02 -0.38 -9.95
CA ASN A 35 -3.67 1.01 -10.22
C ASN A 35 -4.91 1.94 -10.14
N THR A 36 -4.65 3.25 -10.16
CA THR A 36 -5.70 4.27 -10.12
C THR A 36 -6.68 4.19 -11.27
N ALA A 37 -6.23 3.89 -12.50
CA ALA A 37 -7.12 3.76 -13.66
C ALA A 37 -8.17 2.65 -13.46
N LYS A 38 -7.74 1.48 -12.97
CA LYS A 38 -8.63 0.35 -12.65
C LYS A 38 -9.52 0.66 -11.46
N THR A 39 -9.03 1.38 -10.46
CA THR A 39 -9.81 1.84 -9.31
C THR A 39 -11.00 2.70 -9.75
N VAL A 40 -10.78 3.73 -10.59
CA VAL A 40 -11.86 4.62 -11.04
C VAL A 40 -12.83 3.92 -12.00
N ALA A 41 -12.32 3.02 -12.86
CA ALA A 41 -13.15 2.21 -13.74
C ALA A 41 -14.07 1.30 -12.94
N PHE A 42 -13.53 0.59 -11.94
CA PHE A 42 -14.31 -0.31 -11.10
C PHE A 42 -15.35 0.41 -10.26
N ALA A 43 -14.99 1.54 -9.65
CA ALA A 43 -15.95 2.37 -8.93
C ALA A 43 -17.09 2.89 -9.84
N SER A 44 -16.81 3.16 -11.11
CA SER A 44 -17.83 3.58 -12.08
C SER A 44 -18.84 2.46 -12.34
N VAL A 45 -18.38 1.22 -12.50
CA VAL A 45 -19.24 0.02 -12.63
C VAL A 45 -20.10 -0.15 -11.38
N LEU A 46 -19.50 -0.07 -10.19
CA LEU A 46 -20.20 -0.26 -8.92
C LEU A 46 -21.22 0.84 -8.61
N ALA A 47 -21.02 2.06 -9.11
CA ALA A 47 -21.92 3.18 -8.90
C ALA A 47 -23.22 3.08 -9.72
N GLY A 48 -23.32 2.14 -10.66
CA GLY A 48 -24.53 1.93 -11.48
C GLY A 48 -24.93 3.15 -12.31
N ARG A 49 -24.02 4.10 -12.52
CA ARG A 49 -24.24 5.24 -13.39
C ARG A 49 -24.05 4.74 -14.81
N GLY A 50 -25.09 4.84 -15.63
CA GLY A 50 -25.27 4.10 -16.88
C GLY A 50 -24.14 4.23 -17.93
N PRO A 51 -24.36 3.66 -19.13
CA PRO A 51 -23.33 3.59 -20.17
C PRO A 51 -22.71 4.97 -20.44
N GLY A 52 -21.38 5.08 -20.40
CA GLY A 52 -20.64 6.31 -20.71
C GLY A 52 -20.23 7.16 -19.51
N PHE A 53 -20.59 6.80 -18.27
CA PHE A 53 -20.05 7.47 -17.10
C PHE A 53 -18.72 6.81 -16.65
N THR A 54 -17.67 7.61 -16.54
CA THR A 54 -16.39 7.17 -15.96
C THR A 54 -15.82 8.26 -15.09
N TYR A 55 -15.48 7.91 -13.84
CA TYR A 55 -14.72 8.81 -12.98
C TYR A 55 -13.33 9.06 -13.60
N SER A 56 -12.93 10.31 -13.74
CA SER A 56 -11.53 10.64 -14.02
C SER A 56 -10.64 10.30 -12.82
N GLU A 57 -9.34 10.07 -13.05
CA GLU A 57 -8.34 9.72 -12.02
C GLU A 57 -8.28 10.69 -10.83
N ARG A 58 -8.57 11.99 -11.04
CA ARG A 58 -8.68 12.98 -9.96
C ARG A 58 -9.73 12.65 -8.89
N HIS A 59 -10.63 11.69 -9.17
CA HIS A 59 -11.65 11.22 -8.24
C HIS A 59 -11.26 9.91 -7.56
N ALA A 60 -9.99 9.48 -7.60
CA ALA A 60 -9.54 8.21 -7.01
C ALA A 60 -9.91 8.05 -5.54
N LEU A 61 -9.76 9.10 -4.72
CA LEU A 61 -10.20 9.12 -3.33
C LEU A 61 -11.71 8.82 -3.20
N HIS A 62 -12.54 9.46 -4.02
CA HIS A 62 -13.99 9.22 -4.04
C HIS A 62 -14.35 7.80 -4.53
N ALA A 63 -13.68 7.35 -5.59
CA ALA A 63 -13.80 6.00 -6.12
C ALA A 63 -13.47 4.94 -5.06
N SER A 64 -12.41 5.17 -4.27
CA SER A 64 -12.04 4.28 -3.18
C SER A 64 -13.10 4.20 -2.09
N SER A 65 -13.77 5.31 -1.77
CA SER A 65 -14.88 5.30 -0.81
C SER A 65 -16.08 4.49 -1.32
N ILE A 66 -16.36 4.52 -2.62
CA ILE A 66 -17.42 3.73 -3.24
C ILE A 66 -17.08 2.24 -3.15
N ILE A 67 -15.86 1.88 -3.58
CA ILE A 67 -15.38 0.48 -3.55
C ILE A 67 -15.37 -0.02 -2.10
N ASN A 68 -14.77 0.72 -1.17
CA ASN A 68 -14.66 0.32 0.23
C ASN A 68 -16.03 0.12 0.88
N LYS A 69 -17.03 0.94 0.53
CA LYS A 69 -18.42 0.72 0.97
C LYS A 69 -18.97 -0.58 0.39
N LYS A 70 -18.82 -0.80 -0.91
CA LYS A 70 -19.37 -1.97 -1.60
C LYS A 70 -18.72 -3.27 -1.14
N VAL A 71 -17.40 -3.33 -0.98
CA VAL A 71 -16.73 -4.53 -0.48
C VAL A 71 -17.11 -4.88 0.96
N LYS A 72 -17.45 -3.89 1.80
CA LYS A 72 -17.99 -4.15 3.14
C LYS A 72 -19.42 -4.68 3.13
N GLU A 73 -20.20 -4.38 2.08
CA GLU A 73 -21.53 -4.96 1.87
C GLU A 73 -21.45 -6.42 1.40
N LEU A 74 -20.36 -6.78 0.70
CA LEU A 74 -20.07 -8.14 0.31
C LEU A 74 -19.65 -8.94 1.55
N LYS A 75 -20.54 -9.82 2.03
CA LYS A 75 -20.25 -10.70 3.19
C LYS A 75 -19.08 -11.67 2.90
N GLU A 76 -18.90 -12.02 1.64
CA GLU A 76 -17.83 -12.86 1.10
C GLU A 76 -17.44 -12.30 -0.28
N PRO A 77 -16.15 -12.33 -0.67
CA PRO A 77 -14.98 -12.67 0.14
C PRO A 77 -14.75 -11.64 1.27
N ILE A 78 -14.07 -12.05 2.34
CA ILE A 78 -13.71 -11.18 3.45
C ILE A 78 -12.70 -10.14 2.97
N VAL A 79 -13.16 -8.91 2.79
CA VAL A 79 -12.31 -7.75 2.52
C VAL A 79 -12.30 -6.86 3.75
N ILE A 80 -11.13 -6.69 4.36
CA ILE A 80 -10.94 -5.85 5.56
C ILE A 80 -11.13 -4.37 5.20
N GLY A 81 -10.67 -3.98 4.00
CA GLY A 81 -10.94 -2.67 3.44
C GLY A 81 -10.29 -2.45 2.08
N PHE A 82 -10.57 -1.28 1.51
CA PHE A 82 -9.96 -0.81 0.28
C PHE A 82 -9.40 0.60 0.47
N ARG A 83 -8.10 0.80 0.23
CA ARG A 83 -7.43 2.10 0.38
C ARG A 83 -6.13 2.18 -0.44
N GLY A 84 -5.63 3.40 -0.60
CA GLY A 84 -4.31 3.65 -1.18
C GLY A 84 -3.20 3.04 -0.33
N VAL A 85 -2.17 2.49 -0.98
CA VAL A 85 -1.00 1.89 -0.35
C VAL A 85 0.27 2.37 -1.03
N GLY A 86 1.42 2.20 -0.35
CA GLY A 86 2.72 2.64 -0.85
C GLY A 86 3.09 4.05 -0.43
N GLU A 87 4.25 4.50 -0.89
CA GLU A 87 4.84 5.79 -0.48
C GLU A 87 4.36 6.95 -1.35
N VAL A 88 3.85 6.67 -2.55
CA VAL A 88 3.25 7.67 -3.43
C VAL A 88 1.74 7.61 -3.28
N LEU A 89 1.15 8.74 -2.90
CA LEU A 89 -0.30 8.85 -2.74
C LEU A 89 -1.02 8.65 -4.09
N ASP A 90 -2.16 7.97 -4.03
CA ASP A 90 -3.09 7.80 -5.15
C ASP A 90 -2.49 7.15 -6.41
N VAL A 91 -1.48 6.29 -6.26
CA VAL A 91 -0.93 5.48 -7.36
C VAL A 91 -1.45 4.05 -7.30
N ASP A 92 -1.30 3.42 -6.14
CA ASP A 92 -1.64 2.03 -5.90
C ASP A 92 -2.73 1.90 -4.85
N TRP A 93 -3.70 1.02 -5.11
CA TRP A 93 -4.86 0.78 -4.26
C TRP A 93 -4.97 -0.69 -3.95
N MET A 94 -5.19 -1.05 -2.69
CA MET A 94 -5.21 -2.44 -2.26
C MET A 94 -6.58 -2.85 -1.73
N PHE A 95 -7.08 -3.99 -2.22
CA PHE A 95 -8.09 -4.79 -1.52
C PHE A 95 -7.40 -5.58 -0.41
N ILE A 96 -7.52 -5.11 0.82
CA ILE A 96 -6.84 -5.70 1.98
C ILE A 96 -7.60 -6.94 2.43
N THR A 97 -6.95 -8.09 2.41
CA THR A 97 -7.50 -9.37 2.87
C THR A 97 -6.75 -9.93 4.07
N GLN A 98 -5.49 -9.53 4.27
CA GLN A 98 -4.65 -9.99 5.38
C GLN A 98 -4.01 -8.80 6.10
N VAL A 99 -3.95 -8.87 7.43
CA VAL A 99 -3.35 -7.84 8.28
C VAL A 99 -2.61 -8.51 9.42
N GLN A 100 -1.37 -8.11 9.67
CA GLN A 100 -0.63 -8.54 10.84
C GLN A 100 0.27 -7.41 11.37
N ARG A 101 0.45 -7.35 12.69
CA ARG A 101 1.49 -6.51 13.30
C ARG A 101 2.87 -6.90 12.79
N PHE A 102 3.68 -5.91 12.51
CA PHE A 102 5.06 -6.08 12.06
C PHE A 102 5.87 -4.83 12.39
N ASP A 103 7.11 -4.98 12.85
CA ASP A 103 7.97 -3.85 13.19
C ASP A 103 8.87 -3.48 12.01
N GLY A 104 8.29 -2.79 11.05
CA GLY A 104 8.95 -2.30 9.85
C GLY A 104 9.30 -0.81 9.91
N TYR A 105 9.85 -0.31 8.82
CA TYR A 105 10.13 1.11 8.61
C TYR A 105 9.91 1.50 7.15
N LYS A 106 9.69 2.79 6.90
CA LYS A 106 9.56 3.36 5.55
C LYS A 106 10.76 2.98 4.68
N ASP A 107 10.50 2.63 3.41
CA ASP A 107 11.50 2.21 2.43
C ASP A 107 12.29 0.95 2.83
N MET A 108 11.77 0.13 3.77
CA MET A 108 12.34 -1.18 4.07
C MET A 108 12.37 -2.05 2.80
N PRO A 109 13.51 -2.70 2.48
CA PRO A 109 13.60 -3.60 1.33
C PRO A 109 12.54 -4.70 1.37
N GLN A 110 11.92 -4.97 0.22
CA GLN A 110 10.81 -5.93 0.12
C GLN A 110 11.21 -7.35 0.56
N GLU A 111 12.45 -7.75 0.29
CA GLU A 111 13.02 -9.05 0.72
C GLU A 111 13.11 -9.22 2.24
N HIS A 112 13.09 -8.13 3.01
CA HIS A 112 13.09 -8.16 4.47
C HIS A 112 11.69 -8.22 5.08
N ILE A 113 10.65 -8.01 4.26
CA ILE A 113 9.26 -8.08 4.68
C ILE A 113 8.79 -9.53 4.46
N PRO A 114 8.38 -10.26 5.52
CA PRO A 114 7.73 -11.55 5.34
C PRO A 114 6.51 -11.39 4.42
N GLN A 115 6.45 -12.16 3.34
CA GLN A 115 5.36 -12.08 2.38
C GLN A 115 4.17 -12.92 2.86
N PHE A 116 2.96 -12.42 2.66
CA PHE A 116 1.75 -13.22 2.76
C PHE A 116 1.64 -14.18 1.57
N VAL A 117 0.90 -15.27 1.78
CA VAL A 117 0.56 -16.24 0.74
C VAL A 117 -0.94 -16.19 0.53
N GLU A 118 -1.35 -16.32 -0.72
CA GLU A 118 -2.76 -16.37 -1.11
C GLU A 118 -3.44 -17.59 -0.53
N GLY A 119 -4.62 -17.41 0.06
CA GLY A 119 -5.47 -18.47 0.58
C GLY A 119 -6.81 -18.57 -0.15
N GLU A 120 -7.76 -19.26 0.47
CA GLU A 120 -9.10 -19.45 -0.06
C GLU A 120 -9.85 -18.12 -0.27
N ASN A 121 -9.65 -17.17 0.65
CA ASN A 121 -10.29 -15.86 0.60
C ASN A 121 -9.80 -15.03 -0.60
N GLU A 122 -8.49 -15.06 -0.86
CA GLU A 122 -7.86 -14.42 -2.02
C GLU A 122 -8.31 -15.07 -3.33
N ALA A 123 -8.52 -16.40 -3.35
CA ALA A 123 -9.05 -17.08 -4.52
C ALA A 123 -10.49 -16.63 -4.84
N LYS A 124 -11.35 -16.47 -3.82
CA LYS A 124 -12.72 -15.94 -3.99
C LYS A 124 -12.71 -14.49 -4.47
N LEU A 125 -11.84 -13.65 -3.91
CA LEU A 125 -11.68 -12.26 -4.36
C LEU A 125 -11.17 -12.19 -5.80
N ARG A 126 -10.26 -13.08 -6.20
CA ARG A 126 -9.83 -13.21 -7.59
C ARG A 126 -11.01 -13.45 -8.53
N GLN A 127 -11.85 -14.42 -8.20
CA GLN A 127 -13.03 -14.77 -9.00
C GLN A 127 -14.01 -13.59 -9.08
N LEU A 128 -14.25 -12.89 -7.96
CA LEU A 128 -15.09 -11.70 -7.95
C LEU A 128 -14.54 -10.60 -8.88
N LEU A 129 -13.24 -10.31 -8.80
CA LEU A 129 -12.61 -9.32 -9.67
C LEU A 129 -12.77 -9.71 -11.15
N GLN A 130 -12.56 -10.99 -11.48
CA GLN A 130 -12.75 -11.51 -12.84
C GLN A 130 -14.20 -11.37 -13.34
N GLN A 131 -15.20 -11.63 -12.47
CA GLN A 131 -16.62 -11.42 -12.79
C GLN A 131 -16.93 -9.95 -13.11
N HIS A 132 -16.16 -9.02 -12.55
CA HIS A 132 -16.23 -7.59 -12.84
C HIS A 132 -15.29 -7.13 -13.97
N GLY A 133 -14.76 -8.08 -14.76
CA GLY A 133 -14.00 -7.78 -15.97
C GLY A 133 -12.51 -7.50 -15.76
N PHE A 134 -11.98 -7.77 -14.57
CA PHE A 134 -10.53 -7.72 -14.35
C PHE A 134 -9.84 -8.93 -14.98
N THR A 135 -8.70 -8.68 -15.60
CA THR A 135 -7.77 -9.72 -16.06
C THR A 135 -6.65 -9.94 -15.05
N HIS A 136 -5.86 -11.00 -15.21
CA HIS A 136 -4.72 -11.28 -14.33
C HIS A 136 -3.63 -10.21 -14.37
N GLU A 137 -3.61 -9.36 -15.40
CA GLU A 137 -2.66 -8.25 -15.54
C GLU A 137 -3.13 -6.98 -14.80
N ASP A 138 -4.40 -6.94 -14.40
CA ASP A 138 -5.01 -5.76 -13.78
C ASP A 138 -4.78 -5.68 -12.27
N TYR A 139 -4.34 -6.78 -11.65
CA TYR A 139 -4.05 -6.86 -10.23
C TYR A 139 -2.92 -7.83 -9.94
N HIS A 140 -2.20 -7.58 -8.85
CA HIS A 140 -1.20 -8.50 -8.32
C HIS A 140 -1.31 -8.60 -6.81
N PHE A 141 -1.09 -9.80 -6.26
CA PHE A 141 -1.08 -9.99 -4.81
C PHE A 141 0.25 -9.48 -4.25
N GLN A 142 0.20 -8.64 -3.22
CA GLN A 142 1.38 -8.02 -2.64
C GLN A 142 1.27 -7.88 -1.13
N THR A 143 2.41 -7.93 -0.45
CA THR A 143 2.56 -7.50 0.94
C THR A 143 3.18 -6.12 1.01
N VAL A 144 2.57 -5.19 1.75
CA VAL A 144 3.08 -3.82 1.93
C VAL A 144 3.10 -3.43 3.40
N LEU A 145 3.91 -2.45 3.76
CA LEU A 145 3.97 -1.88 5.10
C LEU A 145 3.07 -0.66 5.24
N ASP A 146 2.47 -0.48 6.41
CA ASP A 146 1.66 0.68 6.80
C ASP A 146 1.99 1.20 8.20
#